data_AF-A0A9P9ZDJ2-F1
#
_entry.id   AF-A0A9P9ZDJ2-F1
#
_cell.length_a   1.000
_cell.length_b   1.000
_cell.length_c   1.000
_cell.angle_alpha   90.00
_cell.angle_beta   90.00
_cell.angle_gamma   90.00
#
_symmetry.space_group_name_H-M   'P 1'
#
loop_
_entity.id
_entity.type
_entity.pdbx_description
1 polymer ?
#
loop_
_entity_poly.entity_id
_entity_poly.type
_entity_poly.pdbx_seq_one_letter_code
_entity_poly.pdbx_strand_id
1 'polypeptide(L)'
;MAIKNFAVIGVTLLSAGFTVTAIFRESSTSTFPTEVQVRKADLSSLESLTNAFSGQDAVVCTIATSEAGNQKILADTAVAAGVKRFIPSEFGFNTRPGKISHPVIEKLPYMVVKKETVDYLEELTAKNPGFTWTGLATNMWLD
;
A
#
# COMPACT_ATOMS: atom_id res chain seq x y z
N MET A 1 12.34 3.07 -16.22
CA MET A 1 12.77 3.58 -14.90
C MET A 1 12.24 2.61 -13.85
N ALA A 2 13.11 1.84 -13.20
CA ALA A 2 12.69 0.92 -12.14
C ALA A 2 12.05 1.72 -11.00
N ILE A 3 10.96 1.21 -10.45
CA ILE A 3 10.26 1.84 -9.33
C ILE A 3 11.21 1.80 -8.12
N LYS A 4 11.88 2.93 -7.82
CA LYS A 4 12.83 3.06 -6.70
C LYS A 4 12.27 2.56 -5.36
N ASN A 5 10.96 2.66 -5.17
CA ASN A 5 10.28 2.33 -3.91
C ASN A 5 10.32 0.85 -3.54
N PHE A 6 10.28 -0.07 -4.53
CA PHE A 6 10.33 -1.50 -4.21
C PHE A 6 11.75 -1.96 -3.82
N ALA A 7 12.79 -1.39 -4.44
CA ALA A 7 14.17 -1.80 -4.21
C ALA A 7 14.59 -1.59 -2.74
N VAL A 8 14.15 -0.50 -2.11
CA VAL A 8 14.51 -0.19 -0.70
C VAL A 8 13.66 -1.02 0.28
N ILE A 9 12.34 -1.08 0.08
CA ILE A 9 11.44 -1.79 0.98
C ILE A 9 11.64 -3.30 0.90
N GLY A 10 11.74 -3.85 -0.31
CA GLY A 10 11.92 -5.29 -0.54
C GLY A 10 13.21 -5.83 0.08
N VAL A 11 14.34 -5.16 -0.14
CA VAL A 11 15.64 -5.57 0.43
C VAL A 11 15.65 -5.46 1.96
N THR A 12 15.06 -4.40 2.52
CA THR A 12 14.97 -4.23 3.97
C THR A 12 14.10 -5.31 4.62
N LEU A 13 12.96 -5.64 4.02
CA LEU A 13 12.09 -6.71 4.50
C LEU A 13 12.76 -8.09 4.42
N LEU A 14 13.47 -8.39 3.32
CA LEU A 14 14.26 -9.61 3.20
C LEU A 14 15.32 -9.71 4.30
N SER A 15 16.06 -8.61 4.55
CA SER A 15 17.10 -8.55 5.58
C SER A 15 16.54 -8.72 7.00
N ALA A 16 15.29 -8.33 7.21
CA ALA A 16 14.56 -8.54 8.46
C ALA A 16 13.96 -9.95 8.58
N GLY A 17 14.19 -10.84 7.60
CA GLY A 17 13.75 -12.23 7.64
C GLY A 17 12.34 -12.49 7.12
N PHE A 18 11.71 -11.53 6.45
CA PHE A 18 10.39 -11.74 5.84
C PHE A 18 10.48 -12.47 4.50
N THR A 19 9.49 -13.30 4.21
CA THR A 19 9.22 -13.78 2.85
C THR A 19 8.58 -12.64 2.05
N VAL A 20 9.26 -12.15 1.02
CA VAL A 20 8.81 -10.97 0.27
C VAL A 20 8.27 -11.37 -1.10
N THR A 21 7.03 -10.95 -1.37
CA THR A 21 6.41 -11.03 -2.69
C THR A 21 6.20 -9.62 -3.24
N ALA A 22 6.68 -9.40 -4.46
CA ALA A 22 6.51 -8.19 -5.22
C ALA A 22 5.33 -8.33 -6.18
N ILE A 23 4.29 -7.51 -6.02
CA ILE A 23 3.10 -7.55 -6.86
C ILE A 23 3.11 -6.35 -7.81
N PHE A 24 3.02 -6.62 -9.11
CA PHE A 24 3.05 -5.58 -10.14
C PHE A 24 2.01 -5.81 -11.22
N ARG A 25 1.66 -4.73 -11.93
CA ARG A 25 0.93 -4.81 -13.19
C ARG A 25 1.61 -5.76 -14.17
N GLU A 26 0.81 -6.48 -14.96
CA GLU A 26 1.32 -7.44 -15.95
C GLU A 26 2.34 -6.84 -16.92
N SER A 27 2.11 -5.58 -17.31
CA SER A 27 2.97 -4.80 -18.20
C SER A 27 4.27 -4.30 -17.57
N SER A 28 4.54 -4.59 -16.29
CA SER A 28 5.78 -4.17 -15.62
C SER A 28 7.00 -4.91 -16.20
N THR A 29 8.05 -4.13 -16.48
CA THR A 29 9.39 -4.58 -16.90
C THR A 29 10.43 -4.43 -15.79
N SER A 30 9.99 -4.20 -14.54
CA SER A 30 10.87 -4.05 -13.39
C SER A 30 11.58 -5.37 -13.06
N THR A 31 12.83 -5.28 -12.61
CA THR A 31 13.66 -6.41 -12.18
C THR A 31 13.81 -6.41 -10.66
N PHE A 32 14.02 -7.59 -10.07
CA PHE A 32 14.08 -7.80 -8.63
C PHE A 32 15.23 -8.74 -8.25
N PRO A 33 15.75 -8.64 -7.01
CA PRO A 33 16.63 -9.67 -6.47
C PRO A 33 15.98 -11.06 -6.56
N THR A 34 16.79 -12.09 -6.72
CA THR A 34 16.36 -13.48 -6.91
C THR A 34 15.56 -14.04 -5.72
N GLU A 35 15.77 -13.49 -4.54
CA GLU A 35 15.15 -13.84 -3.26
C GLU A 35 13.70 -13.32 -3.16
N VAL A 36 13.33 -12.38 -4.02
CA VAL A 36 11.98 -11.81 -4.07
C VAL A 36 11.11 -12.61 -5.02
N GLN A 37 9.98 -13.13 -4.51
CA GLN A 37 8.96 -13.71 -5.39
C GLN A 37 8.25 -12.61 -6.16
N VAL A 38 7.97 -12.81 -7.44
CA VAL A 38 7.29 -11.81 -8.27
C VAL A 38 5.95 -12.35 -8.72
N ARG A 39 4.87 -11.62 -8.44
CA ARG A 39 3.53 -11.91 -8.95
C ARG A 39 3.05 -10.76 -9.82
N LYS A 40 2.54 -11.10 -10.99
CA LYS A 40 1.88 -10.15 -11.90
C LYS A 40 0.38 -10.22 -11.68
N ALA A 41 -0.28 -9.07 -11.68
CA ALA A 41 -1.71 -8.96 -11.49
C ALA A 41 -2.31 -7.87 -12.39
N ASP A 42 -3.55 -8.08 -12.80
CA ASP A 42 -4.40 -7.03 -13.35
C ASP A 42 -5.01 -6.22 -12.20
N LEU A 43 -4.59 -4.96 -12.08
CA LEU A 43 -5.03 -4.07 -11.00
C LEU A 43 -6.51 -3.65 -11.11
N SER A 44 -7.17 -3.96 -12.23
CA SER A 44 -8.61 -3.73 -12.42
C SER A 44 -9.47 -4.95 -12.07
N SER A 45 -8.85 -6.11 -11.84
CA SER A 45 -9.54 -7.37 -11.54
C SER A 45 -9.34 -7.76 -10.07
N LEU A 46 -10.44 -7.73 -9.31
CA LEU A 46 -10.44 -8.19 -7.91
C LEU A 46 -9.96 -9.64 -7.79
N GLU A 47 -10.33 -10.51 -8.72
CA GLU A 47 -9.91 -11.92 -8.72
C GLU A 47 -8.39 -12.04 -8.95
N SER A 48 -7.86 -11.33 -9.95
CA SER A 48 -6.42 -11.33 -10.24
C SER A 48 -5.61 -10.81 -9.04
N LEU A 49 -6.07 -9.71 -8.45
CA LEU A 49 -5.49 -9.13 -7.24
C LEU A 49 -5.56 -10.09 -6.05
N THR A 50 -6.70 -10.76 -5.83
CA THR A 50 -6.89 -11.67 -4.69
C THR A 50 -5.96 -12.87 -4.80
N ASN A 51 -5.82 -13.44 -6.00
CA ASN A 51 -4.87 -14.52 -6.28
C ASN A 51 -3.42 -14.05 -6.04
N ALA A 52 -3.08 -12.83 -6.46
CA ALA A 52 -1.76 -12.28 -6.21
C ALA A 52 -1.48 -12.05 -4.71
N PHE A 53 -2.51 -11.74 -3.92
CA PHE A 53 -2.40 -11.47 -2.48
C PHE A 53 -2.45 -12.75 -1.62
N SER A 54 -2.88 -13.88 -2.20
CA SER A 54 -3.08 -15.14 -1.49
C SER A 54 -1.82 -15.62 -0.76
N GLY A 55 -2.00 -16.05 0.49
CA GLY A 55 -0.93 -16.56 1.36
C GLY A 55 0.00 -15.49 1.94
N GLN A 56 -0.30 -14.20 1.79
CA GLN A 56 0.45 -13.12 2.44
C GLN A 56 -0.18 -12.76 3.79
N ASP A 57 0.65 -12.57 4.83
CA ASP A 57 0.17 -12.08 6.15
C ASP A 57 -0.03 -10.56 6.17
N ALA A 58 0.74 -9.83 5.37
CA ALA A 58 0.72 -8.38 5.32
C ALA A 58 0.90 -7.85 3.89
N VAL A 59 0.33 -6.67 3.62
CA VAL A 59 0.48 -5.94 2.36
C VAL A 59 1.02 -4.54 2.64
N VAL A 60 2.10 -4.17 1.96
CA VAL A 60 2.65 -2.81 1.96
C VAL A 60 2.31 -2.16 0.61
N CYS A 61 1.40 -1.19 0.63
CA CYS A 61 0.98 -0.49 -0.58
C CYS A 61 1.94 0.67 -0.86
N THR A 62 2.71 0.56 -1.94
CA THR A 62 3.72 1.56 -2.34
C THR A 62 3.37 2.22 -3.67
N ILE A 63 2.08 2.28 -4.01
CA ILE A 63 1.63 2.90 -5.26
C ILE A 63 1.88 4.42 -5.23
N ALA A 64 2.04 5.00 -6.41
CA ALA A 64 2.28 6.42 -6.57
C ALA A 64 1.09 7.25 -6.07
N THR A 65 1.35 8.50 -5.67
CA THR A 65 0.30 9.41 -5.20
C THR A 65 -0.78 9.68 -6.26
N SER A 66 -0.43 9.64 -7.55
CA SER A 66 -1.40 9.71 -8.65
C SER A 66 -2.40 8.56 -8.66
N GLU A 67 -2.03 7.42 -8.08
CA GLU A 67 -2.85 6.20 -8.01
C GLU A 67 -3.54 6.04 -6.65
N ALA A 68 -3.47 7.02 -5.76
CA ALA A 68 -3.96 6.89 -4.38
C ALA A 68 -5.45 6.50 -4.29
N GLY A 69 -6.25 6.83 -5.31
CA GLY A 69 -7.66 6.43 -5.40
C GLY A 69 -7.88 4.91 -5.52
N ASN A 70 -6.88 4.18 -6.01
CA ASN A 70 -6.95 2.73 -6.18
C ASN A 70 -6.66 1.95 -4.88
N GLN A 71 -6.38 2.61 -3.76
CA GLN A 71 -6.03 1.88 -2.52
C GLN A 71 -7.22 1.19 -1.87
N LYS A 72 -8.45 1.68 -2.07
CA LYS A 72 -9.66 1.07 -1.49
C LYS A 72 -9.85 -0.36 -2.01
N ILE A 73 -9.76 -0.57 -3.33
CA ILE A 73 -9.85 -1.91 -3.94
C ILE A 73 -8.69 -2.82 -3.49
N LEU A 74 -7.49 -2.28 -3.26
CA LEU A 74 -6.36 -3.07 -2.74
C LEU A 74 -6.59 -3.48 -1.28
N ALA A 75 -7.24 -2.64 -0.48
CA ALA A 75 -7.63 -2.97 0.89
C ALA A 75 -8.73 -4.05 0.92
N ASP A 76 -9.75 -3.94 0.07
CA ASP A 76 -10.78 -4.97 -0.13
C ASP A 76 -10.16 -6.31 -0.54
N THR A 77 -9.22 -6.26 -1.50
CA THR A 77 -8.46 -7.44 -1.94
C THR A 77 -7.72 -8.08 -0.77
N ALA A 78 -7.05 -7.28 0.06
CA ALA A 78 -6.33 -7.78 1.21
C ALA A 78 -7.27 -8.51 2.19
N VAL A 79 -8.44 -7.94 2.48
CA VAL A 79 -9.46 -8.60 3.29
C VAL A 79 -9.92 -9.91 2.64
N ALA A 80 -10.26 -9.90 1.35
CA ALA A 80 -10.73 -11.08 0.61
C ALA A 80 -9.69 -12.20 0.55
N ALA A 81 -8.40 -11.86 0.46
CA ALA A 81 -7.28 -12.79 0.45
C ALA A 81 -6.89 -13.30 1.86
N GLY A 82 -7.54 -12.81 2.93
CA GLY A 82 -7.23 -13.21 4.31
C GLY A 82 -5.97 -12.57 4.89
N VAL A 83 -5.50 -11.46 4.32
CA VAL A 83 -4.36 -10.67 4.84
C VAL A 83 -4.74 -10.08 6.20
N LYS A 84 -3.79 -10.06 7.14
CA LYS A 84 -4.02 -9.60 8.52
C LYS A 84 -3.62 -8.14 8.74
N ARG A 85 -2.66 -7.62 7.96
CA ARG A 85 -2.13 -6.27 8.11
C ARG A 85 -2.02 -5.54 6.76
N PHE A 86 -2.56 -4.33 6.69
CA PHE A 86 -2.41 -3.46 5.53
C PHE A 86 -1.67 -2.16 5.90
N ILE A 87 -0.64 -1.81 5.14
CA ILE A 87 0.10 -0.55 5.27
C ILE A 87 -0.22 0.27 4.01
N PRO A 88 -1.09 1.30 4.09
CA PRO A 88 -1.39 2.16 2.95
C PRO A 88 -0.17 3.00 2.54
N SER A 89 -0.23 3.55 1.33
CA SER A 89 0.71 4.53 0.79
C SER A 89 0.54 5.88 1.51
N GLU A 90 0.98 5.93 2.77
CA GLU A 90 0.89 7.08 3.69
C GLU A 90 2.24 7.73 4.02
N PHE A 91 3.32 7.32 3.34
CA PHE A 91 4.74 7.70 3.54
C PHE A 91 5.05 9.19 3.30
N GLY A 92 4.32 10.08 3.97
CA GLY A 92 4.40 11.53 3.88
C GLY A 92 3.79 12.16 5.12
N PHE A 93 2.88 13.12 4.94
CA PHE A 93 2.20 13.77 6.06
C PHE A 93 1.17 12.86 6.71
N ASN A 94 1.00 12.99 8.02
CA ASN A 94 -0.09 12.34 8.75
C ASN A 94 -1.43 12.95 8.31
N THR A 95 -2.30 12.14 7.71
CA THR A 95 -3.57 12.60 7.16
C THR A 95 -4.72 12.63 8.17
N ARG A 96 -4.53 12.13 9.40
CA ARG A 96 -5.58 12.15 10.43
C ARG A 96 -6.00 13.59 10.80
N PRO A 97 -7.25 13.80 11.26
CA PRO A 97 -7.75 15.13 11.62
C PRO A 97 -6.82 15.90 12.56
N GLY A 98 -6.59 17.18 12.25
CA GLY A 98 -5.76 18.08 13.07
C GLY A 98 -4.25 17.83 13.00
N LYS A 99 -3.77 16.94 12.11
CA LYS A 99 -2.33 16.65 11.97
C LYS A 99 -1.63 17.43 10.87
N ILE A 100 -2.38 18.00 9.93
CA ILE A 100 -1.86 18.91 8.91
C ILE A 100 -2.12 20.33 9.38
N SER A 101 -1.07 21.08 9.67
CA SER A 101 -1.17 22.45 10.20
C SER A 101 -1.50 23.50 9.15
N HIS A 102 -1.16 23.26 7.88
CA HIS A 102 -1.34 24.24 6.81
C HIS A 102 -2.65 23.99 6.04
N PRO A 103 -3.61 24.93 6.05
CA PRO A 103 -4.96 24.72 5.51
C PRO A 103 -4.99 24.51 3.99
N VAL A 104 -3.98 25.00 3.26
CA VAL A 104 -3.85 24.74 1.82
C VAL A 104 -3.40 23.30 1.56
N ILE A 105 -2.44 22.78 2.36
CA ILE A 105 -1.92 21.43 2.18
C ILE A 105 -3.05 20.42 2.43
N GLU A 106 -3.85 20.67 3.46
CA GLU A 106 -4.97 19.81 3.83
C GLU A 106 -5.98 19.61 2.70
N LYS A 107 -6.15 20.63 1.85
CA LYS A 107 -7.13 20.68 0.74
C LYS A 107 -6.57 20.24 -0.61
N LEU A 108 -5.28 19.87 -0.68
CA LEU A 108 -4.72 19.37 -1.93
C LEU A 108 -5.45 18.08 -2.34
N PRO A 109 -5.78 17.87 -3.64
CA PRO A 109 -6.61 16.75 -4.08
C PRO A 109 -6.10 15.38 -3.59
N TYR A 110 -4.79 15.15 -3.64
CA TYR A 110 -4.20 13.89 -3.17
C TYR A 110 -4.25 13.72 -1.65
N MET A 111 -4.26 14.80 -0.87
CA MET A 111 -4.43 14.75 0.57
C MET A 111 -5.87 14.39 0.95
N VAL A 112 -6.85 14.85 0.18
CA VAL A 112 -8.26 14.45 0.33
C VAL A 112 -8.42 12.96 0.07
N VAL A 113 -7.90 12.47 -1.07
CA VAL A 113 -7.98 11.04 -1.42
C VAL A 113 -7.29 10.14 -0.39
N LYS A 114 -6.14 10.57 0.15
CA LYS A 114 -5.45 9.82 1.20
C LYS A 114 -6.23 9.82 2.53
N LYS A 115 -6.84 10.94 2.93
CA LYS A 115 -7.76 10.97 4.08
C LYS A 115 -8.89 9.97 3.92
N GLU A 116 -9.58 10.01 2.78
CA GLU A 116 -10.67 9.08 2.48
C GLU A 116 -10.22 7.62 2.48
N THR A 117 -8.98 7.34 2.08
CA THR A 117 -8.40 5.99 2.16
C THR A 117 -8.27 5.54 3.61
N VAL A 118 -7.77 6.41 4.49
CA VAL A 118 -7.59 6.08 5.90
C VAL A 118 -8.93 5.96 6.64
N ASP A 119 -9.89 6.86 6.36
CA ASP A 119 -11.24 6.76 6.91
C ASP A 119 -11.92 5.44 6.49
N TYR A 120 -11.75 5.06 5.22
CA TYR A 120 -12.23 3.78 4.72
C TYR A 120 -11.57 2.57 5.41
N LEU A 121 -10.27 2.63 5.71
CA LEU A 121 -9.56 1.57 6.44
C LEU A 121 -10.05 1.42 7.90
N GLU A 122 -10.46 2.51 8.55
CA GLU A 122 -11.11 2.47 9.87
C GLU A 122 -12.44 1.72 9.80
N GLU A 123 -13.28 2.05 8.81
CA GLU A 123 -14.54 1.31 8.58
C GLU A 123 -14.31 -0.16 8.25
N LEU A 124 -13.32 -0.45 7.40
CA LEU A 124 -13.02 -1.81 6.95
C LEU A 124 -12.52 -2.67 8.11
N THR A 125 -11.71 -2.12 9.01
CA THR A 125 -11.24 -2.80 10.22
C THR A 125 -12.37 -3.05 11.21
N ALA A 126 -13.29 -2.10 11.37
CA ALA A 126 -14.46 -2.29 12.22
C ALA A 126 -15.36 -3.46 11.74
N LYS A 127 -15.43 -3.68 10.42
CA LYS A 127 -16.19 -4.78 9.81
C LYS A 127 -15.44 -6.12 9.80
N ASN A 128 -14.11 -6.11 9.95
CA ASN A 128 -13.25 -7.28 9.78
C ASN A 128 -12.26 -7.42 10.96
N PRO A 129 -12.65 -8.07 12.08
CA PRO A 129 -11.82 -8.14 13.30
C PRO A 129 -10.44 -8.78 13.13
N GLY A 130 -10.23 -9.59 12.09
CA GLY A 130 -8.93 -10.20 11.77
C GLY A 130 -7.99 -9.33 10.92
N PHE A 131 -8.45 -8.15 10.48
CA PHE A 131 -7.73 -7.23 9.61
C PHE A 131 -7.37 -5.96 10.38
N THR A 132 -6.15 -5.46 10.20
CA THR A 132 -5.67 -4.22 10.83
C THR A 132 -4.91 -3.38 9.82
N TRP A 133 -4.76 -2.08 10.10
CA TRP A 133 -3.95 -1.20 9.26
C TRP A 133 -2.99 -0.32 10.07
N THR A 134 -1.97 0.22 9.41
CA THR A 134 -1.05 1.22 10.00
C THR A 134 -0.56 2.20 8.96
N GLY A 135 -0.89 3.48 9.11
CA GLY A 135 -0.33 4.56 8.30
C GLY A 135 1.04 4.98 8.81
N LEU A 136 2.03 5.07 7.91
CA LEU A 136 3.41 5.45 8.24
C LEU A 136 3.69 6.88 7.78
N ALA A 137 3.56 7.85 8.69
CA ALA A 137 3.83 9.25 8.38
C ALA A 137 5.33 9.59 8.49
N THR A 138 6.06 9.51 7.37
CA THR A 138 7.52 9.77 7.31
C THR A 138 7.89 11.23 7.06
N ASN A 139 6.91 12.12 6.88
CA ASN A 139 7.08 13.50 6.40
C ASN A 139 7.78 13.57 5.04
N MET A 140 8.29 14.75 4.69
CA MET A 140 8.93 15.03 3.41
C MET A 140 10.31 14.36 3.32
N TRP A 141 10.56 13.69 2.20
CA TRP A 141 11.86 13.10 1.89
C TRP A 141 12.75 14.19 1.27
N LEU A 142 14.03 14.25 1.65
CA LEU A 142 14.97 15.34 1.29
C LEU A 142 16.16 14.87 0.43
N ASP A 143 16.15 13.61 0.01
CA ASP A 143 17.24 12.89 -0.65
C ASP A 143 17.07 12.71 -2.16
#